data_AF-A0A0M4F0U5-F1
#
_entry.id   AF-A0A0M4F0U5-F1
#
_cell.length_a   1.000
_cell.length_b   1.000
_cell.length_c   1.000
_cell.angle_alpha   90.00
_cell.angle_beta   90.00
_cell.angle_gamma   90.00
#
_symmetry.space_group_name_H-M   'P 1'
#
loop_
_entity.id
_entity.type
_entity.pdbx_description
1 polymer ?
#
loop_
_entity_poly.entity_id
_entity_poly.type
_entity_poly.pdbx_seq_one_letter_code
_entity_poly.pdbx_strand_id
1 'polypeptide(L)'
;MPRRPKSRYVFDIAAYQRIFRHQRLTNDLSVECLTCRSPVGVHEPYSHHWLEGVDAQHLKLGLQEKLLLKRIEREGIDTFILCDESAVSRTKDFLLEAGMHAVPRLLRFLNYEANRLQVTIGFYVNVTKQRMYYESSPIAIAHHLDIEETVDMVFSLLLEKISSYVLMHQRVPLEACTIKRLKVIVKREWNGKLSLPLQYRVKCDGPAPGSIKESVDLALLTQSFINYHGQRFGHFPISLRVNLFSLRVCATTKELYVVPYLLRSEDWTNTPTFLIQTNVTGEFQGLHEIHNVHKFLKEDSRDHVFECRLCKSHFADRTQFALHKQISCGSGFGVWHMDGDSIELYENCMQLSRDFLHFPWVGIRI
;
A
#
# COMPACT_ATOMS: atom_id res chain seq x y z
N MET A 1 -15.21 -1.79 17.50
CA MET A 1 -14.99 -1.86 16.05
C MET A 1 -15.59 -3.15 15.51
N PRO A 2 -16.32 -3.13 14.37
CA PRO A 2 -16.88 -4.34 13.79
C PRO A 2 -15.76 -5.29 13.36
N ARG A 3 -15.91 -6.58 13.69
CA ARG A 3 -14.98 -7.62 13.23
C ARG A 3 -14.98 -7.61 11.70
N ARG A 4 -13.81 -7.46 11.06
CA ARG A 4 -13.71 -7.64 9.59
C ARG A 4 -14.32 -9.01 9.22
N PRO A 5 -14.95 -9.18 8.05
CA PRO A 5 -15.35 -10.50 7.56
C PRO A 5 -14.11 -11.38 7.37
N LYS A 6 -14.19 -12.69 7.63
CA LYS A 6 -13.06 -13.63 7.51
C LYS A 6 -12.86 -13.95 6.04
N SER A 7 -11.70 -13.65 5.49
CA SER A 7 -11.40 -13.97 4.10
C SER A 7 -10.64 -15.26 4.00
N ARG A 8 -11.03 -16.11 3.06
CA ARG A 8 -10.42 -17.41 2.78
C ARG A 8 -10.10 -17.48 1.29
N TYR A 9 -8.93 -17.99 0.95
CA TYR A 9 -8.49 -18.22 -0.42
C TYR A 9 -8.39 -19.72 -0.66
N VAL A 10 -9.12 -20.24 -1.64
CA VAL A 10 -9.30 -21.67 -1.86
C VAL A 10 -8.95 -22.02 -3.30
N PHE A 11 -8.17 -23.08 -3.47
CA PHE A 11 -8.05 -23.79 -4.75
C PHE A 11 -8.89 -25.06 -4.64
N ASP A 12 -9.79 -25.23 -5.59
CA ASP A 12 -10.66 -26.39 -5.70
C ASP A 12 -10.46 -27.05 -7.07
N ILE A 13 -10.66 -28.36 -7.16
CA ILE A 13 -10.59 -29.10 -8.43
C ILE A 13 -11.99 -29.61 -8.74
N ALA A 14 -12.59 -29.07 -9.79
CA ALA A 14 -13.91 -29.48 -10.25
C ALA A 14 -13.80 -30.02 -11.69
N ALA A 15 -14.13 -31.30 -11.88
CA ALA A 15 -13.97 -32.02 -13.14
C ALA A 15 -12.54 -31.95 -13.70
N TYR A 16 -12.30 -31.11 -14.71
CA TYR A 16 -11.00 -30.92 -15.38
C TYR A 16 -10.42 -29.51 -15.16
N GLN A 17 -10.96 -28.76 -14.20
CA GLN A 17 -10.56 -27.39 -13.93
C GLN A 17 -10.09 -27.23 -12.49
N ARG A 18 -8.99 -26.50 -12.31
CA ARG A 18 -8.61 -25.91 -11.03
C ARG A 18 -9.25 -24.53 -10.94
N ILE A 19 -9.94 -24.26 -9.84
CA ILE A 19 -10.67 -23.01 -9.62
C ILE A 19 -10.13 -22.33 -8.37
N PHE A 20 -9.64 -21.10 -8.53
CA PHE A 20 -9.33 -20.22 -7.42
C PHE A 20 -10.56 -19.43 -7.00
N ARG A 21 -10.82 -19.36 -5.69
CA ARG A 21 -11.93 -18.60 -5.10
C ARG A 21 -11.46 -17.81 -3.88
N HIS A 22 -11.90 -16.56 -3.79
CA HIS A 22 -11.85 -15.75 -2.58
C HIS A 22 -13.23 -15.75 -1.94
N GLN A 23 -13.34 -16.24 -0.71
CA GLN A 23 -14.56 -16.32 0.07
C GLN A 23 -14.48 -15.37 1.25
N ARG A 24 -15.56 -14.64 1.53
CA ARG A 24 -15.72 -13.81 2.71
C ARG A 24 -16.77 -14.42 3.61
N LEU A 25 -16.41 -14.80 4.82
CA LEU A 25 -17.37 -15.17 5.85
C LEU A 25 -17.83 -13.92 6.59
N THR A 26 -19.12 -13.63 6.46
CA THR A 26 -19.82 -12.59 7.21
C THR A 26 -20.94 -13.26 7.98
N ASN A 27 -20.93 -13.20 9.31
CA ASN A 27 -21.94 -13.85 10.17
C ASN A 27 -22.20 -15.32 9.78
N ASP A 28 -21.12 -16.11 9.66
CA ASP A 28 -21.12 -17.52 9.27
C ASP A 28 -21.61 -17.85 7.85
N LEU A 29 -22.05 -16.85 7.08
CA LEU A 29 -22.35 -16.99 5.65
C LEU A 29 -21.10 -16.74 4.81
N SER A 30 -20.71 -17.74 4.01
CA SER A 30 -19.61 -17.63 3.06
C SER A 30 -20.11 -17.04 1.73
N VAL A 31 -19.64 -15.84 1.41
CA VAL A 31 -19.94 -15.13 0.14
C VAL A 31 -18.70 -15.16 -0.76
N GLU A 32 -18.85 -15.64 -1.99
CA GLU A 32 -17.76 -15.67 -2.96
C GLU A 32 -17.54 -14.28 -3.60
N CYS A 33 -16.28 -13.87 -3.71
CA CYS A 33 -15.90 -12.66 -4.41
C CYS A 33 -15.90 -12.90 -5.93
N LEU A 34 -16.81 -12.22 -6.62
CA LEU A 34 -16.98 -12.36 -8.08
C LEU A 34 -15.74 -11.92 -8.88
N THR A 35 -14.94 -10.98 -8.35
CA THR A 35 -13.77 -10.44 -9.06
C THR A 35 -12.51 -11.30 -8.93
N CYS A 36 -12.49 -12.25 -7.98
CA CYS A 36 -11.33 -13.11 -7.74
C CYS A 36 -11.50 -14.52 -8.30
N ARG A 37 -12.70 -14.92 -8.73
CA ARG A 37 -12.93 -16.27 -9.23
C ARG A 37 -12.17 -16.49 -10.54
N SER A 38 -11.28 -17.47 -10.55
CA SER A 38 -10.43 -17.78 -11.71
C SER A 38 -10.38 -19.29 -11.98
N PRO A 39 -11.00 -19.79 -13.06
CA PRO A 39 -10.88 -21.18 -13.49
C PRO A 39 -9.77 -21.37 -14.53
N VAL A 40 -8.94 -22.41 -14.38
CA VAL A 40 -7.95 -22.83 -15.38
C VAL A 40 -7.97 -24.35 -15.52
N GLY A 41 -7.43 -24.91 -16.62
CA GLY A 41 -7.30 -26.36 -16.78
C GLY A 41 -6.46 -26.98 -15.66
N VAL A 42 -6.79 -28.21 -15.23
CA VAL A 42 -6.12 -28.86 -14.08
C VAL A 42 -4.61 -29.06 -14.29
N HIS A 43 -4.17 -29.22 -15.54
CA HIS A 43 -2.76 -29.39 -15.90
C HIS A 43 -2.04 -28.06 -16.23
N GLU A 44 -2.78 -26.94 -16.25
CA GLU A 44 -2.20 -25.63 -16.50
C GLU A 44 -1.35 -25.17 -15.30
N PRO A 45 -0.28 -24.38 -15.53
CA PRO A 45 0.47 -23.74 -14.47
C PRO A 45 -0.40 -22.89 -13.53
N TYR A 46 -0.01 -22.81 -12.25
CA TYR A 46 -0.71 -21.94 -11.27
C TYR A 46 -0.71 -20.48 -11.70
N SER A 47 0.35 -20.03 -12.37
CA SER A 47 0.50 -18.67 -12.90
C SER A 47 -0.64 -18.25 -13.83
N HIS A 48 -1.28 -19.20 -14.54
CA HIS A 48 -2.34 -18.91 -15.51
C HIS A 48 -3.58 -18.29 -14.86
N HIS A 49 -3.80 -18.52 -13.55
CA HIS A 49 -4.88 -17.86 -12.81
C HIS A 49 -4.72 -16.34 -12.74
N TRP A 50 -3.50 -15.83 -12.94
CA TRP A 50 -3.11 -14.44 -12.68
C TRP A 50 -2.77 -13.65 -13.94
N LEU A 51 -2.78 -14.28 -15.12
CA LEU A 51 -2.43 -13.67 -16.40
C LEU A 51 -3.54 -12.75 -16.94
N GLU A 52 -4.79 -13.12 -16.73
CA GLU A 52 -5.96 -12.40 -17.24
C GLU A 52 -6.80 -11.89 -16.07
N GLY A 53 -6.56 -10.64 -15.68
CA GLY A 53 -7.37 -9.96 -14.67
C GLY A 53 -7.37 -8.47 -14.89
N VAL A 54 -8.44 -7.80 -14.46
CA VAL A 54 -8.45 -6.33 -14.36
C VAL A 54 -7.36 -5.96 -13.38
N ASP A 55 -6.25 -5.48 -13.91
CA ASP A 55 -5.07 -5.14 -13.14
C ASP A 55 -5.26 -3.79 -12.45
N ALA A 56 -6.17 -3.77 -11.47
CA ALA A 56 -6.46 -2.59 -10.65
C ALA A 56 -5.32 -2.26 -9.68
N GLN A 57 -4.34 -3.16 -9.54
CA GLN A 57 -3.21 -3.03 -8.61
C GLN A 57 -2.06 -2.23 -9.22
N HIS A 58 -1.76 -2.43 -10.50
CA HIS A 58 -0.59 -1.83 -11.13
C HIS A 58 -0.91 -0.49 -11.80
N LEU A 59 0.01 0.46 -11.61
CA LEU A 59 -0.02 1.75 -12.25
C LEU A 59 0.41 1.61 -13.71
N LYS A 60 -0.38 2.14 -14.64
CA LYS A 60 0.02 2.23 -16.06
C LYS A 60 0.76 3.55 -16.26
N LEU A 61 2.05 3.47 -16.55
CA LEU A 61 2.90 4.64 -16.83
C LEU A 61 3.37 4.61 -18.28
N GLY A 62 2.85 5.54 -19.08
CA GLY A 62 3.35 5.81 -20.42
C GLY A 62 4.62 6.66 -20.41
N LEU A 63 5.05 7.06 -21.61
CA LEU A 63 6.26 7.88 -21.78
C LEU A 63 6.10 9.27 -21.13
N GLN A 64 4.93 9.89 -21.24
CA GLN A 64 4.68 11.24 -20.71
C GLN A 64 4.73 11.26 -19.18
N GLU A 65 4.15 10.24 -18.55
CA GLU A 65 4.17 10.07 -17.10
C GLU A 65 5.60 9.86 -16.59
N LYS A 66 6.40 9.05 -17.29
CA LYS A 66 7.83 8.86 -16.96
C LYS A 66 8.64 10.13 -17.16
N LEU A 67 8.38 10.91 -18.21
CA LEU A 67 9.02 12.22 -18.42
C LEU A 67 8.65 13.23 -17.32
N LEU A 68 7.40 13.23 -16.86
CA LEU A 68 6.96 14.06 -15.75
C LEU A 68 7.68 13.68 -14.45
N LEU A 69 7.85 12.39 -14.14
CA LEU A 69 8.64 11.95 -12.98
C LEU A 69 10.10 12.43 -13.05
N LYS A 70 10.75 12.27 -14.20
CA LYS A 70 12.11 12.77 -14.40
C LYS A 70 12.20 14.29 -14.24
N ARG A 71 11.16 15.02 -14.66
CA ARG A 71 11.07 16.46 -14.47
C ARG A 71 10.96 16.83 -12.98
N ILE A 72 10.09 16.15 -12.24
CA ILE A 72 9.94 16.32 -10.78
C ILE A 72 11.27 16.11 -10.08
N GLU A 73 12.00 15.04 -10.42
CA GLU A 73 13.33 14.75 -9.89
C GLU A 73 14.34 15.85 -10.21
N ARG A 74 14.45 16.23 -11.49
CA ARG A 74 15.39 17.24 -11.97
C ARG A 74 15.14 18.61 -11.33
N GLU A 75 13.88 18.97 -11.11
CA GLU A 75 13.49 20.25 -10.54
C GLU A 75 13.45 20.23 -9.00
N GLY A 76 13.71 19.08 -8.37
CA GLY A 76 13.75 18.95 -6.90
C GLY A 76 12.40 19.20 -6.25
N ILE A 77 11.30 18.82 -6.92
CA ILE A 77 9.94 19.02 -6.41
C ILE A 77 9.63 17.91 -5.41
N ASP A 78 9.51 18.28 -4.14
CA ASP A 78 9.17 17.36 -3.04
C ASP A 78 7.83 17.69 -2.38
N THR A 79 7.26 18.86 -2.65
CA THR A 79 6.04 19.35 -2.01
C THR A 79 4.92 19.43 -3.02
N PHE A 80 3.76 18.88 -2.66
CA PHE A 80 2.59 18.79 -3.51
C PHE A 80 1.36 19.32 -2.77
N ILE A 81 0.64 20.23 -3.41
CA ILE A 81 -0.56 20.85 -2.84
C ILE A 81 -1.76 20.43 -3.66
N LEU A 82 -2.81 20.02 -2.95
CA LEU A 82 -4.12 19.77 -3.51
C LEU A 82 -5.12 20.74 -2.89
N CYS A 83 -5.85 21.43 -3.75
CA CYS A 83 -6.92 22.35 -3.36
C CYS A 83 -8.26 21.79 -3.86
N ASP A 84 -9.31 21.96 -3.06
CA ASP A 84 -10.69 21.79 -3.50
C ASP A 84 -11.03 22.91 -4.49
N GLU A 85 -11.22 22.55 -5.75
CA GLU A 85 -11.64 23.48 -6.79
C GLU A 85 -13.16 23.65 -6.83
N SER A 86 -13.90 22.82 -6.09
CA SER A 86 -15.35 22.93 -6.06
C SER A 86 -15.79 24.02 -5.08
N ALA A 87 -16.64 24.92 -5.57
CA ALA A 87 -17.27 25.93 -4.73
C ALA A 87 -18.22 25.31 -3.68
N VAL A 88 -18.67 24.06 -3.88
CA VAL A 88 -19.81 23.45 -3.19
C VAL A 88 -19.43 22.24 -2.32
N SER A 89 -18.28 21.59 -2.52
CA SER A 89 -17.99 20.37 -1.74
C SER A 89 -17.84 20.65 -0.26
N ARG A 90 -18.35 19.72 0.55
CA ARG A 90 -18.19 19.73 2.00
C ARG A 90 -16.78 19.23 2.32
N THR A 91 -16.18 19.74 3.39
CA THR A 91 -14.90 19.27 3.94
C THR A 91 -14.79 17.74 3.98
N LYS A 92 -15.89 17.06 4.35
CA LYS A 92 -15.94 15.60 4.44
C LYS A 92 -15.74 14.92 3.08
N ASP A 93 -16.35 15.46 2.02
CA ASP A 93 -16.27 14.91 0.67
C ASP A 93 -14.85 15.10 0.11
N PHE A 94 -14.29 16.31 0.26
CA PHE A 94 -12.90 16.59 -0.12
C PHE A 94 -11.90 15.67 0.57
N LEU A 95 -12.01 15.51 1.89
CA LEU A 95 -11.11 14.65 2.66
C LEU A 95 -11.26 13.17 2.28
N LEU A 96 -12.48 12.73 2.00
CA LEU A 96 -12.75 11.35 1.57
C LEU A 96 -12.11 11.07 0.21
N GLU A 97 -12.34 11.93 -0.79
CA GLU A 97 -11.71 11.79 -2.11
C GLU A 97 -10.19 11.91 -2.05
N ALA A 98 -9.69 12.86 -1.26
CA ALA A 98 -8.26 13.05 -1.06
C ALA A 98 -7.59 11.82 -0.45
N GLY A 99 -8.15 11.28 0.63
CA GLY A 99 -7.61 10.13 1.35
C GLY A 99 -7.74 8.83 0.56
N MET A 100 -8.89 8.60 -0.08
CA MET A 100 -9.14 7.36 -0.82
C MET A 100 -8.46 7.30 -2.19
N HIS A 101 -8.26 8.45 -2.84
CA HIS A 101 -7.87 8.48 -4.25
C HIS A 101 -6.70 9.41 -4.55
N ALA A 102 -6.80 10.69 -4.19
CA ALA A 102 -5.82 11.68 -4.66
C ALA A 102 -4.41 11.43 -4.11
N VAL A 103 -4.28 11.29 -2.77
CA VAL A 103 -3.00 11.09 -2.11
C VAL A 103 -2.41 9.71 -2.44
N PRO A 104 -3.15 8.58 -2.35
CA PRO A 104 -2.61 7.28 -2.74
C PRO A 104 -2.12 7.23 -4.19
N ARG A 105 -2.83 7.89 -5.12
CA ARG A 105 -2.44 7.94 -6.52
C ARG A 105 -1.16 8.74 -6.75
N LEU A 106 -1.03 9.91 -6.11
CA LEU A 106 0.21 10.69 -6.14
C LEU A 106 1.38 9.86 -5.59
N LEU A 107 1.19 9.21 -4.44
CA LEU A 107 2.25 8.41 -3.82
C LEU A 107 2.64 7.19 -4.67
N ARG A 108 1.68 6.51 -5.32
CA ARG A 108 1.98 5.42 -6.27
C ARG A 108 2.80 5.91 -7.45
N PHE A 109 2.42 7.05 -8.01
CA PHE A 109 3.16 7.70 -9.09
C PHE A 109 4.61 8.01 -8.69
N LEU A 110 4.80 8.65 -7.52
CA LEU A 110 6.12 8.96 -6.99
C LEU A 110 6.89 7.74 -6.49
N ASN A 111 6.24 6.60 -6.21
CA ASN A 111 6.93 5.38 -5.81
C ASN A 111 7.59 4.65 -6.99
N TYR A 112 7.22 4.94 -8.24
CA TYR A 112 7.88 4.33 -9.39
C TYR A 112 9.39 4.58 -9.36
N GLU A 113 10.17 3.50 -9.55
CA GLU A 113 11.65 3.44 -9.41
C GLU A 113 12.21 3.80 -8.01
N ALA A 114 11.39 4.22 -7.05
CA ALA A 114 11.81 4.47 -5.68
C ALA A 114 11.65 3.20 -4.82
N ASN A 115 12.63 2.91 -3.98
CA ASN A 115 12.56 1.80 -3.03
C ASN A 115 11.75 2.16 -1.79
N ARG A 116 11.74 3.44 -1.42
CA ARG A 116 11.03 3.94 -0.24
C ARG A 116 10.58 5.38 -0.46
N LEU A 117 9.45 5.74 0.15
CA LEU A 117 9.00 7.13 0.29
C LEU A 117 9.07 7.53 1.76
N GLN A 118 9.59 8.71 2.06
CA GLN A 118 9.25 9.42 3.29
C GLN A 118 8.16 10.43 2.98
N VAL A 119 7.06 10.36 3.73
CA VAL A 119 5.85 11.14 3.47
C VAL A 119 5.46 11.91 4.71
N THR A 120 5.12 13.18 4.52
CA THR A 120 4.46 14.02 5.51
C THR A 120 3.17 14.57 4.89
N ILE A 121 2.07 14.56 5.64
CA ILE A 121 0.77 15.07 5.18
C ILE A 121 0.32 16.16 6.15
N GLY A 122 -0.18 17.26 5.62
CA GLY A 122 -0.76 18.31 6.43
C GLY A 122 -2.01 18.94 5.85
N PHE A 123 -2.86 19.45 6.74
CA PHE A 123 -4.16 20.04 6.43
C PHE A 123 -4.18 21.51 6.83
N TYR A 124 -4.70 22.33 5.92
CA TYR A 124 -5.05 23.72 6.23
C TYR A 124 -6.48 23.75 6.76
N VAL A 125 -6.61 24.12 8.02
CA VAL A 125 -7.86 24.09 8.78
C VAL A 125 -8.28 25.52 9.08
N ASN A 126 -9.45 25.92 8.59
CA ASN A 126 -10.07 27.19 8.92
C ASN A 126 -11.15 26.97 9.98
N VAL A 127 -11.07 27.68 11.09
CA VAL A 127 -12.04 27.61 12.19
C VAL A 127 -12.25 28.99 12.82
N THR A 128 -13.50 29.43 12.94
CA THR A 128 -13.91 30.68 13.65
C THR A 128 -13.01 31.92 13.40
N LYS A 129 -12.56 32.12 12.15
CA LYS A 129 -11.65 33.19 11.67
C LYS A 129 -10.15 32.99 11.93
N GLN A 130 -9.74 31.84 12.48
CA GLN A 130 -8.35 31.43 12.56
C GLN A 130 -8.03 30.42 11.46
N ARG A 131 -6.84 30.55 10.89
CA ARG A 131 -6.28 29.56 9.98
C ARG A 131 -5.15 28.83 10.70
N MET A 132 -5.21 27.51 10.65
CA MET A 132 -4.20 26.66 11.27
C MET A 132 -3.68 25.68 10.24
N TYR A 133 -2.41 25.31 10.37
CA TYR A 133 -1.80 24.22 9.61
C TYR A 133 -1.48 23.10 10.58
N TYR A 134 -1.94 21.88 10.27
CA TYR A 134 -1.64 20.67 11.02
C TYR A 134 -0.82 19.75 10.14
N GLU A 135 0.28 19.23 10.64
CA GLU A 135 1.18 18.36 9.89
C GLU A 135 1.51 17.09 10.67
N SER A 136 1.53 15.96 9.97
CA SER A 136 1.92 14.67 10.55
C SER A 136 3.42 14.62 10.78
N SER A 137 3.86 13.75 11.68
CA SER A 137 5.26 13.31 11.68
C SER A 137 5.60 12.61 10.35
N PRO A 138 6.85 12.68 9.86
CA PRO A 138 7.28 11.92 8.68
C PRO A 138 7.06 10.41 8.88
N ILE A 139 6.46 9.74 7.90
CA ILE A 139 6.29 8.28 7.86
C ILE A 139 7.03 7.68 6.66
N ALA A 140 7.66 6.52 6.87
CA ALA A 140 8.36 5.80 5.81
C ALA A 140 7.48 4.70 5.21
N ILE A 141 7.18 4.80 3.92
CA ILE A 141 6.46 3.79 3.13
C ILE A 141 7.50 2.98 2.35
N ALA A 142 7.74 1.74 2.79
CA ALA A 142 8.78 0.87 2.22
C ALA A 142 8.28 -0.03 1.07
N HIS A 143 6.96 -0.12 0.87
CA HIS A 143 6.38 -0.91 -0.20
C HIS A 143 5.10 -0.24 -0.73
N HIS A 144 4.90 -0.21 -2.04
CA HIS A 144 3.76 0.49 -2.67
C HIS A 144 2.39 -0.03 -2.23
N LEU A 145 2.29 -1.29 -1.80
CA LEU A 145 1.06 -1.88 -1.29
C LEU A 145 0.68 -1.38 0.12
N ASP A 146 1.60 -0.73 0.83
CA ASP A 146 1.34 -0.15 2.15
C ASP A 146 0.78 1.29 2.03
N ILE A 147 0.72 1.86 0.83
CA ILE A 147 0.35 3.27 0.60
C ILE A 147 -1.06 3.58 1.13
N GLU A 148 -2.08 2.81 0.73
CA GLU A 148 -3.47 3.09 1.12
C GLU A 148 -3.65 3.01 2.64
N GLU A 149 -3.21 1.92 3.27
CA GLU A 149 -3.32 1.76 4.73
C GLU A 149 -2.53 2.82 5.52
N THR A 150 -1.39 3.26 4.98
CA THR A 150 -0.60 4.34 5.58
C THR A 150 -1.34 5.68 5.50
N VAL A 151 -1.88 6.03 4.33
CA VAL A 151 -2.64 7.27 4.14
C VAL A 151 -3.86 7.28 5.06
N ASP A 152 -4.62 6.18 5.11
CA ASP A 152 -5.79 6.05 5.98
C ASP A 152 -5.45 6.27 7.47
N MET A 153 -4.34 5.69 7.93
CA MET A 153 -3.86 5.85 9.31
C MET A 153 -3.46 7.30 9.60
N VAL A 154 -2.70 7.94 8.71
CA VAL A 154 -2.25 9.33 8.89
C VAL A 154 -3.44 10.30 8.85
N PHE A 155 -4.37 10.12 7.91
CA PHE A 155 -5.60 10.92 7.84
C PHE A 155 -6.43 10.78 9.13
N SER A 156 -6.66 9.55 9.59
CA SER A 156 -7.44 9.28 10.79
C SER A 156 -6.84 9.98 12.01
N LEU A 157 -5.52 9.88 12.21
CA LEU A 157 -4.84 10.53 13.33
C LEU A 157 -4.82 12.06 13.21
N LEU A 158 -4.59 12.61 12.01
CA LEU A 158 -4.67 14.06 11.80
C LEU A 158 -6.05 14.59 12.18
N LEU A 159 -7.12 13.94 11.72
CA LEU A 159 -8.49 14.37 12.03
C LEU A 159 -8.82 14.22 13.51
N GLU A 160 -8.35 13.16 14.17
CA GLU A 160 -8.49 12.97 15.62
C GLU A 160 -7.78 14.11 16.39
N LYS A 161 -6.55 14.46 15.99
CA LYS A 161 -5.78 15.54 16.62
C LYS A 161 -6.41 16.91 16.40
N ILE A 162 -6.85 17.21 15.17
CA ILE A 162 -7.56 18.44 14.85
C ILE A 162 -8.84 18.55 15.68
N SER A 163 -9.65 17.49 15.70
CA SER A 163 -10.89 17.43 16.48
C SER A 163 -10.62 17.70 17.96
N SER A 164 -9.62 17.02 18.54
CA SER A 164 -9.24 17.19 19.94
C SER A 164 -8.76 18.61 20.25
N TYR A 165 -7.88 19.17 19.41
CA TYR A 165 -7.32 20.50 19.63
C TYR A 165 -8.39 21.59 19.50
N VAL A 166 -9.18 21.55 18.43
CA VAL A 166 -10.22 22.55 18.17
C VAL A 166 -11.33 22.48 19.22
N LEU A 167 -11.73 21.29 19.65
CA LEU A 167 -12.71 21.12 20.72
C LEU A 167 -12.20 21.72 22.04
N MET A 168 -10.93 21.49 22.38
CA MET A 168 -10.33 21.98 23.62
C MET A 168 -10.13 23.51 23.61
N HIS A 169 -9.66 24.08 22.50
CA HIS A 169 -9.27 25.50 22.45
C HIS A 169 -10.37 26.43 21.94
N GLN A 170 -11.22 25.97 21.02
CA GLN A 170 -12.24 26.80 20.38
C GLN A 170 -13.67 26.34 20.70
N ARG A 171 -13.84 25.20 21.38
CA ARG A 171 -15.14 24.65 21.80
C ARG A 171 -16.11 24.42 20.63
N VAL A 172 -15.59 24.06 19.46
CA VAL A 172 -16.38 23.70 18.29
C VAL A 172 -16.06 22.27 17.81
N PRO A 173 -17.02 21.55 17.22
CA PRO A 173 -16.79 20.23 16.67
C PRO A 173 -16.00 20.30 15.35
N LEU A 174 -15.43 19.17 14.92
CA LEU A 174 -14.69 19.06 13.65
C LEU A 174 -15.55 19.47 12.44
N GLU A 175 -16.86 19.26 12.50
CA GLU A 175 -17.83 19.68 11.47
C GLU A 175 -17.85 21.20 11.23
N ALA A 176 -17.47 22.00 12.22
CA ALA A 176 -17.38 23.45 12.09
C ALA A 176 -16.09 23.90 11.39
N CYS A 177 -15.15 22.98 11.15
CA CYS A 177 -13.88 23.26 10.49
C CYS A 177 -14.03 23.15 8.97
N THR A 178 -13.40 24.07 8.25
CA THR A 178 -13.27 23.99 6.79
C THR A 178 -11.87 23.51 6.43
N ILE A 179 -11.78 22.37 5.73
CA ILE A 179 -10.52 21.86 5.17
C ILE A 179 -10.74 21.67 3.68
N LYS A 180 -10.09 22.53 2.90
CA LYS A 180 -10.18 22.57 1.43
C LYS A 180 -8.81 22.57 0.75
N ARG A 181 -7.76 22.41 1.54
CA ARG A 181 -6.38 22.40 1.06
C ARG A 181 -5.57 21.46 1.92
N LEU A 182 -4.76 20.64 1.26
CA LEU A 182 -3.78 19.78 1.90
C LEU A 182 -2.42 19.90 1.21
N LYS A 183 -1.38 19.58 1.97
CA LYS A 183 0.01 19.57 1.54
C LYS A 183 0.58 18.18 1.80
N VAL A 184 1.26 17.63 0.81
CA VAL A 184 1.97 16.35 0.90
C VAL A 184 3.43 16.61 0.57
N ILE A 185 4.32 16.31 1.49
CA ILE A 185 5.77 16.38 1.27
C ILE A 185 6.27 14.95 1.09
N VAL A 186 6.98 14.67 -0.01
CA VAL A 186 7.41 13.34 -0.41
C VAL A 186 8.89 13.37 -0.77
N LYS A 187 9.69 12.63 0.00
CA LYS A 187 11.09 12.35 -0.32
C LYS A 187 11.20 10.93 -0.85
N ARG A 188 11.77 10.80 -2.05
CA ARG A 188 12.00 9.51 -2.72
C ARG A 188 13.40 9.00 -2.39
N GLU A 189 13.51 7.71 -2.10
CA GLU A 189 14.78 7.05 -1.82
C GLU A 189 14.97 5.87 -2.77
N TRP A 190 16.09 5.85 -3.49
CA TRP A 190 16.43 4.81 -4.48
C TRP A 190 17.38 3.75 -3.94
N ASN A 191 18.14 4.07 -2.89
CA ASN A 191 19.13 3.17 -2.32
C ASN A 191 18.51 2.40 -1.16
N GLY A 192 18.34 1.09 -1.32
CA GLY A 192 17.79 0.25 -0.25
C GLY A 192 17.56 -1.19 -0.68
N LYS A 193 17.39 -2.08 0.29
CA LYS A 193 16.92 -3.45 0.01
C LYS A 193 15.41 -3.43 -0.22
N LEU A 194 14.95 -4.21 -1.18
CA LEU A 194 13.53 -4.44 -1.41
C LEU A 194 12.89 -4.94 -0.12
N SER A 195 11.83 -4.26 0.32
CA SER A 195 11.07 -4.63 1.52
C SER A 195 9.83 -5.42 1.13
N LEU A 196 9.38 -6.29 2.03
CA LEU A 196 8.05 -6.88 1.91
C LEU A 196 6.96 -5.87 2.33
N PRO A 197 5.72 -6.01 1.83
CA PRO A 197 4.57 -5.31 2.38
C PRO A 197 4.50 -5.49 3.90
N LEU A 198 4.06 -4.45 4.62
CA LEU A 198 4.09 -4.42 6.08
C LEU A 198 3.37 -5.61 6.70
N GLN A 199 2.22 -6.02 6.14
CA GLN A 199 1.46 -7.21 6.56
C GLN A 199 2.32 -8.48 6.64
N TYR A 200 3.25 -8.68 5.71
CA TYR A 200 4.13 -9.86 5.69
C TYR A 200 5.43 -9.62 6.45
N ARG A 201 5.94 -8.39 6.44
CA ARG A 201 7.15 -8.00 7.19
C ARG A 201 6.97 -8.26 8.69
N VAL A 202 5.85 -7.84 9.28
CA VAL A 202 5.59 -8.07 10.72
C VAL A 202 5.45 -9.55 11.08
N LYS A 203 5.09 -10.42 10.12
CA LYS A 203 5.06 -11.88 10.32
C LYS A 203 6.46 -12.49 10.31
N CYS A 204 7.39 -11.88 9.57
CA CYS A 204 8.73 -12.39 9.33
C CYS A 204 9.78 -11.98 10.37
N ASP A 205 9.45 -11.12 11.35
CA ASP A 205 10.38 -10.62 12.40
C ASP A 205 10.89 -11.69 13.41
N GLY A 206 10.86 -12.98 13.07
CA GLY A 206 11.47 -14.04 13.89
C GLY A 206 12.84 -14.44 13.35
N PRO A 207 13.80 -14.84 14.21
CA PRO A 207 15.05 -15.41 13.74
C PRO A 207 14.74 -16.57 12.78
N ALA A 208 15.43 -16.61 11.64
CA ALA A 208 15.37 -17.75 10.74
C ALA A 208 15.74 -18.98 11.58
N PRO A 209 14.85 -19.99 11.75
CA PRO A 209 15.30 -21.24 12.31
C PRO A 209 16.40 -21.75 11.38
N GLY A 210 17.53 -22.18 11.96
CA GLY A 210 18.67 -22.75 11.25
C GLY A 210 18.22 -23.97 10.46
N SER A 211 17.71 -23.74 9.26
CA SER A 211 17.34 -24.75 8.30
C SER A 211 18.51 -24.80 7.32
N ILE A 212 19.19 -25.94 7.33
CA ILE A 212 20.15 -26.30 6.29
C ILE A 212 19.31 -26.54 5.03
N LYS A 213 18.88 -25.47 4.35
CA LYS A 213 18.34 -25.59 3.00
C LYS A 213 19.51 -25.66 2.05
N GLU A 214 19.39 -26.49 1.01
CA GLU A 214 20.30 -26.40 -0.13
C GLU A 214 20.32 -24.95 -0.61
N SER A 215 21.51 -24.35 -0.66
CA SER A 215 21.67 -22.98 -1.12
C SER A 215 21.28 -22.92 -2.59
N VAL A 216 20.12 -22.35 -2.88
CA VAL A 216 19.72 -22.06 -4.26
C VAL A 216 20.52 -20.87 -4.74
N ASP A 217 21.17 -21.01 -5.91
CA ASP A 217 21.76 -19.87 -6.59
C ASP A 217 20.65 -18.88 -7.01
N LEU A 218 20.52 -17.81 -6.24
CA LEU A 218 19.51 -16.77 -6.44
C LEU A 218 19.68 -16.06 -7.80
N ALA A 219 20.90 -15.94 -8.32
CA ALA A 219 21.15 -15.32 -9.61
C ALA A 219 20.62 -16.21 -10.74
N LEU A 220 20.93 -17.51 -10.69
CA LEU A 220 20.41 -18.49 -11.65
C LEU A 220 18.87 -18.57 -11.61
N LEU A 221 18.30 -18.56 -10.41
CA LEU A 221 16.84 -18.59 -10.22
C LEU A 221 16.18 -17.34 -10.82
N THR A 222 16.75 -16.17 -10.54
CA THR A 222 16.27 -14.89 -11.05
C THR A 222 16.32 -14.85 -12.57
N GLN A 223 17.45 -15.27 -13.16
CA GLN A 223 17.60 -15.33 -14.62
C GLN A 223 16.60 -16.30 -15.26
N SER A 224 16.39 -17.46 -14.64
CA SER A 224 15.41 -18.46 -15.10
C SER A 224 13.99 -17.91 -15.05
N PHE A 225 13.64 -17.16 -14.00
CA PHE A 225 12.34 -16.50 -13.89
C PHE A 225 12.13 -15.43 -14.95
N ILE A 226 13.12 -14.57 -15.19
CA ILE A 226 13.04 -13.52 -16.22
C ILE A 226 12.83 -14.14 -17.61
N ASN A 227 13.59 -15.18 -17.94
CA ASN A 227 13.46 -15.89 -19.22
C ASN A 227 12.07 -16.55 -19.37
N TYR A 228 11.55 -17.17 -18.31
CA TYR A 228 10.23 -17.78 -18.29
C TYR A 228 9.11 -16.75 -18.49
N HIS A 229 9.13 -15.67 -17.71
CA HIS A 229 8.09 -14.63 -17.72
C HIS A 229 8.08 -13.87 -19.06
N GLY A 230 9.24 -13.64 -19.67
CA GLY A 230 9.36 -12.99 -20.98
C GLY A 230 8.76 -13.79 -22.13
N GLN A 231 8.63 -15.11 -22.00
CA GLN A 231 8.19 -15.99 -23.08
C GLN A 231 6.67 -16.26 -23.10
N ARG A 232 5.91 -15.77 -22.11
CA ARG A 232 4.44 -15.99 -21.90
C ARG A 232 3.98 -17.47 -21.83
N PHE A 233 4.78 -18.43 -22.29
CA PHE A 233 4.49 -19.88 -22.36
C PHE A 233 5.75 -20.76 -22.24
N GLY A 234 6.88 -20.23 -21.77
CA GLY A 234 8.10 -21.03 -21.58
C GLY A 234 7.90 -22.12 -20.51
N HIS A 235 8.69 -23.19 -20.53
CA HIS A 235 8.71 -24.14 -19.41
C HIS A 235 9.74 -23.69 -18.38
N PHE A 236 9.32 -23.42 -17.14
CA PHE A 236 10.26 -23.13 -16.05
C PHE A 236 11.16 -24.37 -15.85
N PRO A 237 12.49 -24.23 -15.67
CA PRO A 237 13.39 -25.37 -15.60
C PRO A 237 12.94 -26.39 -14.53
N ILE A 238 12.75 -27.64 -14.95
CA ILE A 238 12.30 -28.73 -14.05
C ILE A 238 13.40 -29.07 -13.03
N SER A 239 14.66 -28.81 -13.37
CA SER A 239 15.82 -28.98 -12.49
C SER A 239 15.77 -28.08 -11.25
N LEU A 240 15.10 -26.93 -11.32
CA LEU A 240 14.95 -26.02 -10.19
C LEU A 240 13.74 -26.45 -9.34
N ARG A 241 14.02 -27.20 -8.27
CA ARG A 241 13.03 -27.63 -7.28
C ARG A 241 12.70 -26.49 -6.31
N VAL A 242 11.98 -25.49 -6.79
CA VAL A 242 11.58 -24.31 -6.00
C VAL A 242 10.08 -24.05 -6.07
N ASN A 243 9.54 -23.42 -5.02
CA ASN A 243 8.19 -22.88 -5.01
C ASN A 243 8.24 -21.36 -5.18
N LEU A 244 7.37 -20.81 -6.04
CA LEU A 244 7.22 -19.38 -6.26
C LEU A 244 5.82 -18.93 -5.89
N PHE A 245 5.75 -17.81 -5.18
CA PHE A 245 4.52 -17.14 -4.79
C PHE A 245 4.47 -15.72 -5.35
N SER A 246 3.27 -15.19 -5.55
CA SER A 246 3.06 -13.79 -5.94
C SER A 246 2.07 -13.10 -5.01
N LEU A 247 2.18 -11.76 -4.94
CA LEU A 247 1.24 -10.90 -4.22
C LEU A 247 0.07 -10.53 -5.13
N ARG A 248 -1.13 -10.52 -4.56
CA ARG A 248 -2.36 -10.09 -5.24
C ARG A 248 -3.20 -9.25 -4.31
N VAL A 249 -3.90 -8.27 -4.89
CA VAL A 249 -4.91 -7.47 -4.20
C VAL A 249 -6.29 -7.80 -4.73
N CYS A 250 -7.25 -8.03 -3.84
CA CYS A 250 -8.64 -8.25 -4.24
C CYS A 250 -9.23 -6.93 -4.73
N ALA A 251 -9.72 -6.87 -5.97
CA ALA A 251 -10.28 -5.65 -6.54
C ALA A 251 -11.48 -5.11 -5.73
N THR A 252 -12.29 -6.02 -5.16
CA THR A 252 -13.49 -5.69 -4.40
C THR A 252 -13.21 -5.34 -2.94
N THR A 253 -12.37 -6.12 -2.25
CA THR A 253 -12.15 -5.96 -0.80
C THR A 253 -10.92 -5.17 -0.44
N LYS A 254 -10.03 -4.94 -1.42
CA LYS A 254 -8.70 -4.35 -1.25
C LYS A 254 -7.75 -5.15 -0.35
N GLU A 255 -8.13 -6.38 -0.01
CA GLU A 255 -7.28 -7.27 0.79
C GLU A 255 -6.06 -7.74 0.00
N LEU A 256 -4.89 -7.63 0.61
CA LEU A 256 -3.63 -8.16 0.11
C LEU A 256 -3.46 -9.62 0.55
N TYR A 257 -3.17 -10.49 -0.41
CA TYR A 257 -2.97 -11.92 -0.18
C TYR A 257 -1.83 -12.47 -1.05
N VAL A 258 -1.32 -13.63 -0.66
CA VAL A 258 -0.26 -14.34 -1.36
C VAL A 258 -0.85 -15.59 -2.01
N VAL A 259 -0.53 -15.81 -3.28
CA VAL A 259 -0.98 -16.98 -4.05
C VAL A 259 0.18 -17.75 -4.65
N PRO A 260 0.01 -19.07 -4.86
CA PRO A 260 0.98 -19.85 -5.62
C PRO A 260 1.10 -19.34 -7.06
N TYR A 261 2.34 -19.17 -7.51
CA TYR A 261 2.69 -18.92 -8.91
C TYR A 261 3.26 -20.19 -9.57
N LEU A 262 4.10 -20.91 -8.83
CA LEU A 262 4.66 -22.20 -9.23
C LEU A 262 4.82 -23.08 -7.99
N LEU A 263 4.31 -24.30 -8.03
CA LEU A 263 4.53 -25.32 -7.00
C LEU A 263 5.16 -26.54 -7.66
N ARG A 264 6.34 -26.96 -7.20
CA ARG A 264 7.09 -28.09 -7.77
C ARG A 264 7.13 -29.33 -6.87
N SER A 265 6.85 -29.16 -5.59
CA SER A 265 6.92 -30.23 -4.61
C SER A 265 5.73 -30.16 -3.66
N GLU A 266 5.21 -31.33 -3.29
CA GLU A 266 4.25 -31.48 -2.19
C GLU A 266 4.92 -31.36 -0.82
N ASP A 267 6.25 -31.35 -0.75
CA ASP A 267 7.01 -31.06 0.47
C ASP A 267 7.26 -29.55 0.59
N TRP A 268 6.29 -28.84 1.15
CA TRP A 268 6.35 -27.39 1.39
C TRP A 268 7.39 -27.00 2.43
N THR A 269 7.84 -27.97 3.24
CA THR A 269 8.69 -27.73 4.41
C THR A 269 10.16 -27.68 3.98
N ASN A 270 10.57 -28.57 3.07
CA ASN A 270 11.97 -28.67 2.63
C ASN A 270 12.25 -27.98 1.29
N THR A 271 11.22 -27.63 0.52
CA THR A 271 11.42 -26.97 -0.78
C THR A 271 11.72 -25.48 -0.61
N PRO A 272 12.84 -24.96 -1.16
CA PRO A 272 13.14 -23.53 -1.17
C PRO A 272 11.99 -22.74 -1.80
N THR A 273 11.53 -21.71 -1.08
CA THR A 273 10.30 -20.99 -1.40
C THR A 273 10.58 -19.51 -1.49
N PHE A 274 10.13 -18.88 -2.57
CA PHE A 274 10.40 -17.48 -2.86
C PHE A 274 9.12 -16.72 -3.18
N LEU A 275 9.09 -15.45 -2.80
CA LEU A 275 8.09 -14.47 -3.21
C LEU A 275 8.62 -13.64 -4.38
N ILE A 276 7.82 -13.51 -5.43
CA ILE A 276 8.06 -12.60 -6.54
C ILE A 276 7.74 -11.18 -6.08
N GLN A 277 8.74 -10.30 -6.11
CA GLN A 277 8.58 -8.88 -5.81
C GLN A 277 8.44 -8.09 -7.11
N THR A 278 7.41 -7.26 -7.18
CA THR A 278 7.12 -6.38 -8.29
C THR A 278 7.10 -4.92 -7.84
N ASN A 279 7.38 -4.01 -8.76
CA ASN A 279 7.20 -2.58 -8.52
C ASN A 279 5.72 -2.17 -8.68
N VAL A 280 5.45 -0.88 -8.53
CA VAL A 280 4.10 -0.31 -8.67
C VAL A 280 3.47 -0.51 -10.07
N THR A 281 4.26 -0.77 -11.12
CA THR A 281 3.78 -1.06 -12.48
C THR A 281 3.66 -2.55 -12.77
N GLY A 282 3.99 -3.41 -11.81
CA GLY A 282 3.96 -4.87 -11.96
C GLY A 282 5.23 -5.46 -12.57
N GLU A 283 6.25 -4.65 -12.83
CA GLU A 283 7.53 -5.13 -13.34
C GLU A 283 8.30 -5.84 -12.22
N PHE A 284 8.96 -6.94 -12.59
CA PHE A 284 9.77 -7.73 -11.67
C PHE A 284 10.95 -6.91 -11.10
N GLN A 285 11.11 -6.93 -9.77
CA GLN A 285 12.24 -6.31 -9.07
C GLN A 285 13.18 -7.32 -8.43
N GLY A 286 12.69 -8.49 -8.05
CA GLY A 286 13.50 -9.50 -7.38
C GLY A 286 12.70 -10.63 -6.76
N LEU A 287 13.44 -11.53 -6.10
CA LEU A 287 12.89 -12.65 -5.36
C LEU A 287 13.26 -12.52 -3.88
N HIS A 288 12.29 -12.76 -3.00
CA HIS A 288 12.50 -12.79 -1.55
C HIS A 288 12.34 -14.21 -1.01
N GLU A 289 13.36 -14.73 -0.34
CA GLU A 289 13.30 -16.07 0.24
C GLU A 289 12.39 -16.12 1.48
N ILE A 290 11.38 -17.00 1.43
CA ILE A 290 10.49 -17.29 2.55
C ILE A 290 11.07 -18.46 3.35
N HIS A 291 11.58 -18.14 4.53
CA HIS A 291 12.22 -19.13 5.40
C HIS A 291 11.19 -20.06 6.07
N ASN A 292 10.07 -19.50 6.56
CA ASN A 292 8.99 -20.22 7.21
C ASN A 292 7.65 -19.97 6.49
N VAL A 293 7.33 -20.82 5.52
CA VAL A 293 6.14 -20.70 4.66
C VAL A 293 4.85 -20.79 5.47
N HIS A 294 4.77 -21.68 6.45
CA HIS A 294 3.59 -21.84 7.31
C HIS A 294 3.28 -20.56 8.08
N LYS A 295 4.28 -19.92 8.68
CA LYS A 295 4.10 -18.64 9.39
C LYS A 295 3.78 -17.50 8.43
N PHE A 296 4.44 -17.48 7.26
CA PHE A 296 4.26 -16.45 6.25
C PHE A 296 2.83 -16.42 5.68
N LEU A 297 2.28 -17.59 5.36
CA LEU A 297 0.93 -17.74 4.81
C LEU A 297 -0.17 -17.79 5.87
N LYS A 298 0.17 -17.83 7.16
CA LYS A 298 -0.82 -17.89 8.23
C LYS A 298 -1.67 -16.62 8.26
N GLU A 299 -2.99 -16.78 8.30
CA GLU A 299 -3.92 -15.68 8.60
C GLU A 299 -3.66 -15.16 10.02
N ASP A 300 -3.69 -13.84 10.21
CA ASP A 300 -3.56 -13.26 11.54
C ASP A 300 -4.75 -13.68 12.41
N SER A 301 -4.47 -14.22 13.59
CA SER A 301 -5.48 -14.61 14.55
C SER A 301 -6.17 -13.36 15.10
N ARG A 302 -7.46 -13.22 14.82
CA ARG A 302 -8.27 -12.03 15.17
C ARG A 302 -8.72 -11.98 16.64
N ASP A 303 -8.35 -12.97 17.44
CA ASP A 303 -8.62 -12.99 18.88
C ASP A 303 -7.64 -12.14 19.70
N HIS A 304 -6.58 -11.64 19.05
CA HIS A 304 -5.62 -10.75 19.69
C HIS A 304 -5.94 -9.29 19.41
N VAL A 305 -6.28 -8.55 20.47
CA VAL A 305 -6.34 -7.09 20.44
C VAL A 305 -4.95 -6.57 20.80
N PHE A 306 -4.39 -5.72 19.94
CA PHE A 306 -3.11 -5.05 20.20
C PHE A 306 -3.36 -3.69 20.84
N GLU A 307 -2.70 -3.40 21.97
CA GLU A 307 -2.82 -2.12 22.69
C GLU A 307 -1.55 -1.27 22.53
N CYS A 308 -1.65 0.00 22.11
CA CYS A 308 -0.53 0.96 22.22
C CYS A 308 -0.36 1.30 23.71
N ARG A 309 0.79 0.94 24.30
CA ARG A 309 1.08 1.23 25.71
C ARG A 309 1.12 2.74 26.02
N LEU A 310 1.39 3.58 25.02
CA LEU A 310 1.50 5.04 25.17
C LEU A 310 0.12 5.72 25.20
N CYS A 311 -0.75 5.45 24.24
CA CYS A 311 -2.04 6.13 24.11
C CYS A 311 -3.25 5.27 24.48
N LYS A 312 -3.07 3.98 24.80
CA LYS A 312 -4.13 3.02 25.15
C LYS A 312 -5.13 2.72 24.03
N SER A 313 -4.83 3.11 22.79
CA SER A 313 -5.62 2.71 21.62
C SER A 313 -5.51 1.22 21.33
N HIS A 314 -6.63 0.63 20.92
CA HIS A 314 -6.77 -0.79 20.62
C HIS A 314 -6.88 -1.02 19.12
N PHE A 315 -6.17 -2.02 18.62
CA PHE A 315 -6.12 -2.40 17.21
C PHE A 315 -6.48 -3.86 17.06
N ALA A 316 -7.39 -4.15 16.13
CA ALA A 316 -7.75 -5.53 15.77
C ALA A 316 -6.79 -6.11 14.72
N ASP A 317 -5.94 -5.27 14.11
CA ASP A 317 -5.02 -5.63 13.05
C ASP A 317 -3.59 -5.27 13.43
N ARG A 318 -2.67 -6.22 13.21
CA ARG A 318 -1.26 -6.07 13.49
C ARG A 318 -0.61 -5.03 12.58
N THR A 319 -1.06 -4.93 11.33
CA THR A 319 -0.53 -3.96 10.36
C THR A 319 -0.85 -2.54 10.78
N GLN A 320 -2.13 -2.26 11.11
CA GLN A 320 -2.54 -0.98 11.68
C GLN A 320 -1.78 -0.64 12.97
N PHE A 321 -1.61 -1.60 13.88
CA PHE A 321 -0.83 -1.38 15.09
C PHE A 321 0.65 -1.03 14.81
N ALA A 322 1.26 -1.70 13.84
CA ALA A 322 2.63 -1.41 13.42
C ALA A 322 2.76 -0.02 12.78
N LEU A 323 1.82 0.38 11.90
CA LEU A 323 1.77 1.73 11.34
C LEU A 323 1.62 2.79 12.43
N HIS A 324 0.71 2.56 13.38
CA HIS A 324 0.49 3.46 14.51
C HIS A 324 1.76 3.65 15.36
N LYS A 325 2.56 2.60 15.53
CA LYS A 325 3.88 2.72 16.18
C LYS A 325 4.90 3.49 15.34
N GLN A 326 4.91 3.33 14.01
CA GLN A 326 5.86 4.03 13.14
C GLN A 326 5.68 5.55 13.20
N ILE A 327 4.45 6.03 13.39
CA ILE A 327 4.11 7.44 13.62
C ILE A 327 4.03 7.81 15.11
N SER A 328 4.62 6.98 15.98
CA SER A 328 4.75 7.23 17.41
C SER A 328 3.44 7.59 18.11
N CYS A 329 2.37 6.83 17.83
CA CYS A 329 1.01 7.05 18.34
C CYS A 329 0.50 8.50 18.08
N GLY A 330 0.99 9.16 17.02
CA GLY A 330 0.65 10.53 16.65
C GLY A 330 1.43 11.62 17.39
N SER A 331 2.53 11.28 18.07
CA SER A 331 3.41 12.25 18.71
C SER A 331 4.26 12.99 17.67
N GLY A 332 4.54 14.28 17.90
CA GLY A 332 5.36 15.09 16.98
C GLY A 332 4.57 15.72 15.84
N PHE A 333 3.23 15.73 15.92
CA PHE A 333 2.39 16.48 15.01
C PHE A 333 2.58 17.97 15.27
N GLY A 334 2.84 18.72 14.21
CA GLY A 334 3.01 20.17 14.28
C GLY A 334 1.67 20.88 14.14
N VAL A 335 1.49 21.97 14.90
CA VAL A 335 0.36 22.89 14.77
C VAL A 335 0.93 24.29 14.64
N TRP A 336 0.65 24.95 13.51
CA TRP A 336 1.04 26.33 13.28
C TRP A 336 -0.21 27.19 13.16
N HIS A 337 -0.22 28.30 13.89
CA HIS A 337 -1.19 29.36 13.68
C HIS A 337 -0.73 30.20 12.51
N MET A 338 -1.61 30.38 11.52
CA MET A 338 -1.36 31.21 10.37
C MET A 338 -2.21 32.47 10.51
N ASP A 339 -1.60 33.63 10.24
CA ASP A 339 -2.35 34.88 10.18
C ASP A 339 -3.43 34.78 9.11
N GLY A 340 -4.62 35.32 9.39
CA GLY A 340 -5.79 35.22 8.50
C GLY A 340 -5.53 35.79 7.09
N ASP A 341 -4.63 36.78 7.01
CA ASP A 341 -4.22 37.44 5.77
C ASP A 341 -2.94 36.85 5.15
N SER A 342 -2.42 35.75 5.71
CA SER A 342 -1.21 35.11 5.18
C SER A 342 -1.45 34.48 3.81
N ILE A 343 -0.71 34.97 2.82
CA ILE A 343 -0.67 34.42 1.47
C ILE A 343 0.67 33.69 1.31
N GLU A 344 0.60 32.41 0.99
CA GLU A 344 1.78 31.66 0.56
C GLU A 344 1.98 31.88 -0.94
N LEU A 345 3.10 32.49 -1.31
CA LEU A 345 3.50 32.68 -2.70
C LEU A 345 4.66 31.75 -3.01
N TYR A 346 4.55 31.03 -4.12
CA TYR A 346 5.56 30.09 -4.58
C TYR A 346 5.97 30.47 -6.00
N GLU A 347 7.25 30.81 -6.18
CA GLU A 347 7.77 31.27 -7.47
C GLU A 347 7.78 30.17 -8.53
N ASN A 348 8.06 28.93 -8.12
CA ASN A 348 8.25 27.79 -9.01
C ASN A 348 7.16 26.73 -8.82
N CYS A 349 5.95 27.06 -9.23
CA CYS A 349 4.82 26.12 -9.25
C CYS A 349 4.81 25.29 -10.54
N MET A 350 4.75 23.97 -10.43
CA MET A 350 4.51 23.07 -11.55
C MET A 350 3.12 22.45 -11.41
N GLN A 351 2.21 22.73 -12.35
CA GLN A 351 0.95 22.01 -12.41
C GLN A 351 1.20 20.58 -12.91
N LEU A 352 0.72 19.58 -12.16
CA LEU A 352 0.75 18.20 -12.60
C LEU A 352 -0.49 17.91 -13.45
N SER A 353 -0.31 17.12 -14.52
CA SER A 353 -1.41 16.85 -15.44
C SER A 353 -2.54 16.05 -14.78
N ARG A 354 -3.76 16.55 -14.94
CA ARG A 354 -4.99 15.87 -14.51
C ARG A 354 -5.29 14.63 -15.33
N ASP A 355 -4.77 14.54 -16.56
CA ASP A 355 -4.96 13.36 -17.39
C ASP A 355 -4.35 12.11 -16.72
N PHE A 356 -3.30 12.31 -15.93
CA PHE A 356 -2.56 11.23 -15.28
C PHE A 356 -2.96 11.04 -13.82
N LEU A 357 -3.11 12.14 -13.07
CA LEU A 357 -3.40 12.09 -11.64
C LEU A 357 -4.88 12.24 -11.31
N HIS A 358 -5.72 12.69 -12.24
CA HIS A 358 -7.16 13.02 -12.07
C HIS A 358 -7.48 14.10 -11.05
N PHE A 359 -6.47 14.60 -10.33
CA PHE A 359 -6.61 15.61 -9.30
C PHE A 359 -5.67 16.79 -9.62
N PRO A 360 -6.08 18.03 -9.28
CA PRO A 360 -5.33 19.25 -9.57
C PRO A 360 -4.15 19.44 -8.61
N TRP A 361 -3.14 18.59 -8.74
CA TRP A 361 -1.92 18.70 -7.94
C TRP A 361 -1.02 19.82 -8.46
N VAL A 362 -0.51 20.63 -7.54
CA VAL A 362 0.54 21.61 -7.79
C VAL A 362 1.80 21.18 -7.06
N GLY A 363 2.86 20.90 -7.81
CA GLY A 363 4.20 20.62 -7.32
C GLY A 363 4.93 21.92 -7.05
N ILE A 364 5.62 21.98 -5.92
CA ILE A 364 6.35 23.15 -5.45
C ILE A 364 7.78 22.73 -5.13
N ARG A 365 8.71 23.55 -5.60
CA ARG A 365 10.09 23.53 -5.15
C ARG A 365 10.23 24.49 -3.97
N ILE A 366 10.61 23.96 -2.80
CA ILE A 366 10.92 24.75 -1.60
C ILE A 366 12.41 25.07 -1.57
#